data_AF-A0AAU4LM83-F1
#
_entry.id   AF-A0AAU4LM83-F1
#
_cell.length_a   1.000
_cell.length_b   1.000
_cell.length_c   1.000
_cell.angle_alpha   90.00
_cell.angle_beta   90.00
_cell.angle_gamma   90.00
#
_symmetry.space_group_name_H-M   'P 1'
#
loop_
_entity.id
_entity.type
_entity.pdbx_description
1 polymer ?
#
loop_
_entity_poly.entity_id
_entity_poly.type
_entity_poly.pdbx_seq_one_letter_code
_entity_poly.pdbx_strand_id
1 'polypeptide(L)' 'MLASLIAALFTADPSCRRIMTAPAVEDTAAQERYAAGGFRPVAEADLHEGTVVLMVVEPVQVTTIATALDEMPH' A
#
# COMPACT_ATOMS: atom_id res chain seq x y z
N MET A 1 -13.08 1.91 -11.53
CA MET A 1 -12.76 2.41 -10.17
C MET A 1 -11.42 1.83 -9.73
N LEU A 2 -10.65 2.53 -8.90
CA LEU A 2 -9.30 2.12 -8.48
C LEU A 2 -9.30 0.72 -7.83
N ALA A 3 -10.31 0.42 -6.98
CA ALA A 3 -10.47 -0.91 -6.37
C ALA A 3 -10.54 -2.06 -7.39
N SER A 4 -11.24 -1.88 -8.51
CA SER A 4 -11.34 -2.89 -9.57
C SER A 4 -10.00 -3.13 -10.28
N LEU A 5 -9.20 -2.08 -10.46
CA LEU A 5 -7.85 -2.20 -11.03
C LEU A 5 -6.91 -2.96 -10.10
N ILE A 6 -6.94 -2.65 -8.80
CA ILE A 6 -6.13 -3.35 -7.78
C ILE A 6 -6.45 -4.86 -7.79
N ALA A 7 -7.74 -5.22 -7.77
CA ALA A 7 -8.16 -6.62 -7.84
C ALA A 7 -7.69 -7.31 -9.13
N ALA A 8 -7.75 -6.61 -10.27
CA ALA A 8 -7.27 -7.13 -11.54
C ALA A 8 -5.74 -7.34 -11.54
N LEU A 9 -4.97 -6.43 -10.94
CA LEU A 9 -3.51 -6.56 -10.81
C LEU A 9 -3.11 -7.79 -9.99
N PHE A 10 -3.73 -8.00 -8.83
CA PHE A 10 -3.47 -9.21 -8.02
C PHE A 10 -3.94 -10.50 -8.70
N THR A 11 -4.97 -10.42 -9.54
CA THR A 11 -5.42 -11.59 -10.33
C THR A 11 -4.45 -11.90 -11.47
N ALA A 12 -3.93 -10.87 -12.14
CA ALA A 12 -3.01 -10.99 -13.27
C ALA A 12 -1.62 -11.47 -12.83
N ASP A 13 -1.18 -11.08 -11.64
CA ASP A 13 0.07 -11.54 -11.04
C ASP A 13 -0.17 -12.07 -9.62
N PRO A 14 -0.40 -13.40 -9.46
CA PRO A 14 -0.57 -14.03 -8.16
C PRO A 14 0.66 -13.95 -7.24
N SER A 15 1.84 -13.59 -7.77
CA SER A 15 3.06 -13.39 -6.99
C SER A 15 3.18 -11.97 -6.42
N CYS A 16 2.39 -11.03 -6.92
CA CYS A 16 2.34 -9.66 -6.45
C CYS A 16 1.81 -9.60 -5.01
N ARG A 17 2.69 -9.29 -4.05
CA ARG A 17 2.33 -9.23 -2.62
C ARG A 17 1.84 -7.87 -2.15
N ARG A 18 2.10 -6.81 -2.91
CA ARG A 18 1.68 -5.45 -2.59
C ARG A 18 1.77 -4.54 -3.79
N ILE A 19 0.91 -3.53 -3.81
CA ILE A 19 0.99 -2.40 -4.75
C ILE A 19 1.29 -1.16 -3.92
N MET A 20 2.25 -0.35 -4.38
CA MET A 20 2.66 0.88 -3.71
C MET A 20 2.36 2.10 -4.57
N THR A 21 2.09 3.21 -3.91
CA THR A 21 2.01 4.54 -4.49
C THR A 21 2.75 5.51 -3.58
N ALA A 22 3.20 6.64 -4.15
CA ALA A 22 4.00 7.64 -3.46
C ALA A 22 3.52 9.06 -3.83
N PRO A 23 2.26 9.44 -3.53
CA PRO A 23 1.84 10.83 -3.70
C PRO A 23 2.71 11.77 -2.86
N ALA A 24 2.86 13.01 -3.34
CA ALA A 24 3.49 14.07 -2.57
C ALA A 24 2.76 14.28 -1.23
N VAL A 25 3.48 14.65 -0.18
CA VAL A 25 2.91 14.82 1.16
C VAL A 25 1.84 15.91 1.20
N GLU A 26 1.98 16.92 0.35
CA GLU A 26 1.03 18.01 0.16
C GLU A 26 -0.19 17.67 -0.70
N ASP A 27 -0.16 16.58 -1.48
CA ASP A 27 -1.29 16.16 -2.33
C ASP A 27 -2.28 15.28 -1.55
N THR A 28 -2.99 15.92 -0.61
CA THR A 28 -4.00 15.26 0.22
C THR A 28 -5.13 14.67 -0.60
N ALA A 29 -5.49 15.28 -1.73
CA ALA A 29 -6.53 14.78 -2.63
C ALA A 29 -6.14 13.46 -3.29
N ALA A 30 -4.87 13.29 -3.69
CA ALA A 30 -4.38 12.00 -4.16
C ALA A 30 -4.38 10.95 -3.04
N GLN A 31 -3.89 11.32 -1.85
CA GLN A 31 -3.88 10.41 -0.69
C GLN A 31 -5.29 9.92 -0.33
N GLU A 32 -6.30 10.79 -0.32
CA GLU A 32 -7.70 10.42 -0.09
C GLU A 32 -8.25 9.46 -1.16
N ARG A 33 -7.92 9.70 -2.45
CA ARG A 33 -8.33 8.79 -3.54
C ARG A 33 -7.70 7.40 -3.40
N TYR A 34 -6.43 7.33 -3.00
CA TYR A 34 -5.75 6.06 -2.74
C TYR A 34 -6.32 5.37 -1.49
N ALA A 35 -6.60 6.12 -0.42
CA ALA A 35 -7.24 5.60 0.78
C ALA A 35 -8.63 5.01 0.49
N ALA A 36 -9.44 5.68 -0.34
CA ALA A 36 -10.72 5.15 -0.82
C ALA A 36 -10.56 3.88 -1.69
N GLY A 37 -9.37 3.65 -2.26
CA GLY A 37 -8.99 2.43 -2.96
C GLY A 37 -8.45 1.32 -2.05
N GLY A 38 -8.37 1.54 -0.74
CA GLY A 38 -7.85 0.57 0.24
C GLY A 38 -6.35 0.66 0.51
N PHE A 39 -5.67 1.70 0.01
CA PHE A 39 -4.29 1.95 0.39
C PHE A 39 -4.20 2.53 1.81
N ARG A 40 -3.17 2.13 2.55
CA ARG A 40 -2.83 2.69 3.87
C ARG A 40 -1.44 3.34 3.83
N PRO A 41 -1.21 4.47 4.52
CA PRO A 41 0.13 5.04 4.64
C PRO A 41 1.03 4.12 5.46
N VAL A 42 2.31 4.06 5.11
CA VAL A 42 3.30 3.23 5.84
C VAL A 42 4.55 4.00 6.25
N ALA A 43 4.96 4.99 5.47
CA ALA A 43 6.11 5.84 5.78
C ALA A 43 6.08 7.12 4.93
N GLU A 44 6.78 8.15 5.39
CA GLU A 44 7.18 9.26 4.54
C GLU A 44 8.62 9.04 4.07
N ALA A 45 8.95 9.51 2.87
CA ALA A 45 10.30 9.42 2.33
C ALA A 45 10.68 10.76 1.68
N ASP A 46 11.83 11.29 2.08
CA ASP A 46 12.42 12.45 1.45
C ASP A 46 13.14 12.02 0.17
N LEU A 47 12.63 12.47 -0.98
CA LEU A 47 13.24 12.30 -2.28
C LEU A 47 13.84 13.63 -2.76
N HIS A 48 14.66 13.58 -3.80
CA HIS A 48 15.27 14.78 -4.37
C HIS A 48 14.23 15.82 -4.82
N GLU A 49 13.07 15.36 -5.28
CA GLU A 49 11.99 16.20 -5.81
C GLU A 49 11.00 16.68 -4.73
N GLY A 50 11.09 16.15 -3.51
CA GLY A 50 10.18 16.46 -2.41
C GLY A 50 9.89 15.25 -1.52
N THR A 51 9.09 15.47 -0.47
CA THR A 51 8.66 14.41 0.45
C THR A 51 7.41 13.74 -0.08
N VAL A 52 7.41 12.40 -0.08
CA VAL A 52 6.26 11.59 -0.50
C VAL A 52 5.72 10.75 0.65
N VAL A 53 4.43 10.45 0.62
CA VAL A 53 3.82 9.46 1.52
C VAL A 53 3.78 8.12 0.79
N LEU A 54 4.58 7.16 1.24
CA LEU A 54 4.48 5.78 0.78
C LEU A 54 3.17 5.18 1.31
N MET A 55 2.29 4.78 0.39
CA MET A 55 1.05 4.08 0.72
C MET A 55 1.02 2.72 0.05
N VAL A 56 0.41 1.73 0.72
CA VAL A 56 0.38 0.35 0.27
C VAL A 56 -1.02 -0.24 0.31
N VAL A 57 -1.35 -1.06 -0.67
CA VAL A 57 -2.46 -2.02 -0.62
C VAL A 57 -1.90 -3.43 -0.80
N GLU A 58 -2.44 -4.38 -0.04
CA GLU A 58 -1.97 -5.77 -0.02
C GLU A 58 -3.17 -6.71 -0.22
N PRO A 59 -2.96 -7.88 -0.85
CA PRO A 59 -4.00 -8.89 -0.93
C PRO A 59 -4.25 -9.49 0.45
N VAL A 60 -5.49 -9.92 0.72
CA VAL A 60 -5.94 -10.36 2.06
C VAL A 60 -5.05 -11.46 2.64
N GLN A 61 -4.52 -12.34 1.80
CA GLN A 61 -3.63 -13.45 2.18
C GLN A 61 -2.30 -12.98 2.80
N VAL A 62 -1.84 -11.77 2.49
CA VAL A 62 -0.61 -11.19 3.06
C VAL A 62 -0.89 -10.55 4.42
N THR A 63 -2.08 -9.94 4.59
CA THR A 63 -2.48 -9.30 5.86
C THR A 63 -2.82 -10.27 7.00
N THR A 64 -2.96 -11.58 6.70
CA THR A 64 -3.23 -12.63 7.70
C THR A 64 -1.97 -13.28 8.29
N ILE A 65 -0.78 -12.87 7.84
CA ILE A 65 0.48 -13.36 8.41
C ILE A 65 0.76 -12.54 9.67
N ALA A 66 0.81 -13.21 10.82
CA ALA A 66 1.18 -12.61 12.10
C ALA A 66 2.50 -11.83 11.96
N THR A 67 2.43 -10.51 12.12
CA THR A 67 3.61 -9.62 12.14
C THR A 67 4.03 -9.26 13.57
N ALA A 68 3.32 -9.76 14.57
CA ALA A 68 3.69 -9.57 15.97
C ALA A 68 4.93 -10.42 16.27
N LEU A 69 6.01 -9.76 16.69
CA LEU A 69 7.29 -10.40 17.01
C LEU A 69 7.14 -11.50 18.08
N ASP A 70 6.19 -11.32 19.00
CA ASP A 70 5.90 -12.26 20.10
C ASP A 70 5.25 -13.57 19.65
N GLU A 71 4.79 -13.68 18.40
CA GLU A 71 4.13 -14.87 17.86
C GLU A 71 5.07 -15.74 17.01
N MET A 72 6.35 -15.35 16.87
CA MET A 72 7.35 -16.14 16.17
C MET A 72 7.94 -17.22 17.10
N PRO A 73 8.01 -18.50 16.67
CA PRO A 73 8.62 -19.55 17.48
C PRO A 73 10.12 -19.24 17.68
N HIS A 74 10.55 -19.23 18.95
CA HIS A 74 11.95 -19.10 19.38
C HIS A 74 12.74 -20.39 19.18
#